data_AF-A0A7Y5SU57-F1
#
_entry.id   AF-A0A7Y5SU57-F1
#
_cell.length_a   1.000
_cell.length_b   1.000
_cell.length_c   1.000
_cell.angle_alpha   90.00
_cell.angle_beta   90.00
_cell.angle_gamma   90.00
#
_symmetry.space_group_name_H-M   'P 1'
#
loop_
_entity.id
_entity.type
_entity.pdbx_description
1 polymer ?
#
loop_
_entity_poly.entity_id
_entity_poly.type
_entity_poly.pdbx_seq_one_letter_code
_entity_poly.pdbx_strand_id
1 'polypeptide(L)'
;MPGGRHTTPLFDLLRGNRAGDRSPTVESAPHAAHTPRAEKPVLRVELKPAPSSTQSLQPAERWYSVLLGGHTIAVPLNLLFISGFLVIGAVVITWIAAFQWGKQDTQRELEPYLRLNLPPAEGLDAKGQPSTTPTNPAKPQGGPGGSAAIPKAPVGGDLRQAGLNYLALGNTHLPEAERLVAFLGENGIQAFFVRVDPERSSANNQPALGRVFVLPGFVGTNWARSQQERDELVRKIASLANQWRRERKGTLDISRGGWEKFN
;
A
#
# COMPACT_ATOMS: atom_id res chain seq x y z
N MET A 1 -52.85 19.93 -41.87
CA MET A 1 -51.73 20.36 -41.03
C MET A 1 -51.02 19.11 -40.49
N PRO A 2 -49.73 18.91 -40.81
CA PRO A 2 -49.01 17.69 -40.43
C PRO A 2 -48.48 17.81 -38.99
N GLY A 3 -48.82 16.83 -38.15
CA GLY A 3 -48.35 16.73 -36.77
C GLY A 3 -46.97 16.08 -36.69
N GLY A 4 -46.00 16.80 -36.16
CA GLY A 4 -44.64 16.33 -35.91
C GLY A 4 -44.61 15.29 -34.79
N ARG A 5 -43.96 14.15 -35.05
CA ARG A 5 -43.67 13.12 -34.05
C ARG A 5 -42.42 13.53 -33.29
N HIS A 6 -42.55 13.75 -31.99
CA HIS A 6 -41.42 13.94 -31.08
C HIS A 6 -40.66 12.63 -30.92
N THR A 7 -39.39 12.63 -31.33
CA THR A 7 -38.44 11.55 -31.05
C THR A 7 -37.73 11.85 -29.74
N THR A 8 -37.92 10.98 -28.75
CA THR A 8 -37.22 11.08 -27.47
C THR A 8 -35.75 10.70 -27.68
N PRO A 9 -34.78 11.51 -27.24
CA PRO A 9 -33.37 11.22 -27.46
C PRO A 9 -32.95 9.95 -26.71
N LEU A 10 -32.13 9.12 -27.36
CA LEU A 10 -31.68 7.79 -26.90
C LEU A 10 -31.03 7.81 -25.50
N PHE A 11 -30.55 8.96 -25.04
CA PHE A 11 -29.92 9.12 -23.72
C PHE A 11 -30.91 9.11 -22.55
N ASP A 12 -32.20 9.42 -22.77
CA ASP A 12 -33.23 9.34 -21.73
C ASP A 12 -33.61 7.88 -21.41
N LEU A 13 -33.43 6.95 -22.37
CA LEU A 13 -33.66 5.52 -22.15
C LEU A 13 -32.58 4.85 -21.29
N LEU A 14 -31.41 5.47 -21.13
CA LEU A 14 -30.32 4.91 -20.30
C LEU A 14 -30.35 5.37 -18.83
N ARG A 15 -31.16 6.35 -18.45
CA ARG A 15 -31.26 6.83 -17.06
C ARG A 15 -32.39 6.22 -16.24
N GLY A 16 -33.35 5.54 -16.88
CA GLY A 16 -34.56 5.06 -16.22
C GLY A 16 -34.62 3.55 -16.07
N ASN A 17 -33.87 2.94 -15.15
CA ASN A 17 -34.28 1.66 -14.55
C ASN A 17 -33.62 1.36 -13.19
N ARG A 18 -33.91 2.19 -12.18
CA ARG A 18 -33.83 1.81 -10.75
C ARG A 18 -35.23 1.95 -10.14
N ALA A 19 -36.16 1.19 -10.70
CA ALA A 19 -37.44 0.89 -10.08
C ALA A 19 -37.41 -0.60 -9.73
N GLY A 20 -37.19 -0.92 -8.46
CA GLY A 20 -37.17 -2.30 -8.02
C GLY A 20 -36.43 -2.56 -6.72
N ASP A 21 -36.61 -1.72 -5.70
CA ASP A 21 -36.46 -2.18 -4.33
C ASP A 21 -37.74 -1.82 -3.57
N ARG A 22 -38.62 -2.82 -3.50
CA ARG A 22 -39.84 -2.80 -2.70
C ARG A 22 -39.41 -3.03 -1.25
N SER A 23 -39.13 -1.95 -0.52
CA SER A 23 -39.20 -2.01 0.94
C SER A 23 -40.66 -2.25 1.35
N PRO A 24 -40.96 -3.21 2.25
CA PRO A 24 -42.31 -3.39 2.75
C PRO A 24 -42.78 -2.10 3.44
N THR A 25 -43.99 -1.70 3.07
CA THR A 25 -44.78 -0.64 3.68
C THR A 25 -44.87 -0.88 5.19
N VAL A 26 -44.09 -0.13 5.96
CA VAL A 26 -44.35 0.03 7.40
C VAL A 26 -45.51 1.00 7.53
N GLU A 27 -46.61 0.41 7.95
CA GLU A 27 -47.85 1.03 8.38
C GLU A 27 -47.59 2.26 9.24
N SER A 28 -48.22 3.36 8.83
CA SER A 28 -48.09 4.67 9.45
C SER A 28 -48.70 4.67 10.85
N ALA A 29 -47.85 4.69 11.87
CA ALA A 29 -48.26 5.07 13.22
C ALA A 29 -48.57 6.58 13.27
N PRO A 30 -49.62 6.99 14.00
CA PRO A 30 -50.06 8.38 14.06
C PRO A 30 -49.03 9.27 14.76
N HIS A 31 -48.99 10.53 14.30
CA HIS A 31 -48.22 11.63 14.89
C HIS A 31 -48.33 11.68 16.42
N ALA A 32 -47.29 11.21 17.10
CA ALA A 32 -47.04 11.53 18.49
C ALA A 32 -46.29 12.87 18.55
N ALA A 33 -46.96 13.83 19.19
CA ALA A 33 -46.52 15.10 19.73
C ALA A 33 -45.01 15.43 19.63
N HIS A 34 -44.74 16.61 19.08
CA HIS A 34 -43.50 17.35 19.32
C HIS A 34 -43.19 17.40 20.83
N THR A 35 -42.26 16.58 21.28
CA THR A 35 -41.60 16.80 22.56
C THR A 35 -40.68 18.02 22.43
N PRO A 36 -40.81 19.03 23.30
CA PRO A 36 -39.95 20.21 23.28
C PRO A 36 -38.50 19.76 23.45
N ARG A 37 -37.65 20.23 22.53
CA ARG A 37 -36.22 20.04 22.52
C ARG A 37 -35.64 20.57 23.84
N ALA A 38 -35.16 19.68 24.69
CA ALA A 38 -34.46 20.05 25.92
C ALA A 38 -33.28 20.96 25.57
N GLU A 39 -33.41 22.23 25.95
CA GLU A 39 -32.32 23.20 25.89
C GLU A 39 -31.16 22.68 26.73
N LYS A 40 -29.98 22.60 26.11
CA LYS A 40 -28.75 22.27 26.83
C LYS A 40 -28.53 23.35 27.90
N PRO A 41 -28.42 22.99 29.19
CA PRO A 41 -28.10 23.97 30.21
C PRO A 41 -26.73 24.55 29.92
N VAL A 42 -26.69 25.87 29.72
CA VAL A 42 -25.46 26.66 29.67
C VAL A 42 -24.86 26.61 31.07
N LEU A 43 -23.95 25.67 31.28
CA LEU A 43 -23.11 25.58 32.48
C LEU A 43 -22.17 26.80 32.49
N ARG A 44 -22.65 27.89 33.10
CA ARG A 44 -21.80 29.02 33.47
C ARG A 44 -20.95 28.56 34.64
N VAL A 45 -19.77 28.03 34.33
CA VAL A 45 -18.73 27.72 35.31
C VAL A 45 -18.25 29.05 35.87
N GLU A 46 -18.80 29.47 37.02
CA GLU A 46 -18.15 30.48 37.84
C GLU A 46 -16.82 29.90 38.33
N LEU A 47 -15.72 30.37 37.72
CA LEU A 47 -14.38 30.17 38.24
C LEU A 47 -14.27 30.97 39.54
N LYS A 48 -14.65 30.32 40.64
CA LYS A 48 -14.30 30.78 41.98
C LYS A 48 -12.77 30.83 42.06
N PRO A 49 -12.15 31.99 42.35
CA PRO A 49 -10.71 32.08 42.50
C PRO A 49 -10.30 31.19 43.66
N ALA A 50 -9.60 30.10 43.35
CA ALA A 50 -8.98 29.27 44.36
C ALA A 50 -7.95 30.11 45.12
N PRO A 51 -7.89 30.02 46.46
CA PRO A 51 -6.84 30.69 47.21
C PRO A 51 -5.49 30.19 46.71
N SER A 52 -4.59 31.11 46.40
CA SER A 52 -3.21 30.86 46.06
C SER A 52 -2.56 30.13 47.22
N SER A 53 -2.62 28.80 47.21
CA SER A 53 -1.77 27.98 48.06
C SER A 53 -0.36 28.15 47.52
N THR A 54 0.35 29.13 48.08
CA THR A 54 1.81 29.27 48.03
C THR A 54 2.38 28.01 48.70
N GLN A 55 2.35 26.88 48.00
CA GLN A 55 3.16 25.72 48.35
C GLN A 55 4.60 26.17 48.11
N SER A 56 5.26 26.56 49.20
CA SER A 56 6.71 26.57 49.27
C SER A 56 7.16 25.16 48.89
N LEU A 57 7.56 24.99 47.63
CA LEU A 57 8.38 23.87 47.19
C LEU A 57 9.62 23.91 48.07
N GLN A 58 9.59 23.16 49.18
CA GLN A 58 10.81 22.79 49.87
C GLN A 58 11.64 22.05 48.83
N PRO A 59 12.80 22.58 48.41
CA PRO A 59 13.64 21.87 47.48
C PRO A 59 14.01 20.56 48.15
N ALA A 60 13.60 19.45 47.53
CA ALA A 60 14.09 18.11 47.85
C ALA A 60 15.57 18.00 47.40
N GLU A 61 16.40 18.94 47.84
CA GLU A 61 17.85 18.91 47.71
C GLU A 61 18.41 18.45 49.04
N ARG A 62 18.82 17.19 49.16
CA ARG A 62 19.88 16.80 50.11
C ARG A 62 20.39 15.36 50.03
N TRP A 63 19.96 14.55 49.07
CA TRP A 63 20.42 13.15 49.00
C TRP A 63 21.64 12.91 48.10
N TYR A 64 22.05 13.88 47.26
CA TYR A 64 23.25 13.74 46.41
C TYR A 64 24.57 14.16 47.06
N SER A 65 24.56 14.80 48.23
CA SER A 65 25.77 15.38 48.85
C SER A 65 26.64 14.38 49.62
N VAL A 66 26.21 13.13 49.81
CA VAL A 66 26.94 12.17 50.66
C VAL A 66 28.02 11.38 49.89
N LEU A 67 27.97 11.34 48.55
CA LEU A 67 28.91 10.54 47.75
C LEU A 67 30.13 11.31 47.20
N LEU A 68 30.19 12.64 47.30
CA LEU A 68 31.30 13.45 46.78
C LEU A 68 31.90 14.41 47.82
N GLY A 69 32.54 13.88 48.85
CA GLY A 69 33.67 14.51 49.58
C GLY A 69 33.65 16.02 49.88
N GLY A 70 32.49 16.64 50.09
CA GLY A 70 32.35 18.07 50.44
C GLY A 70 32.84 19.09 49.39
N HIS A 71 33.17 18.67 48.15
CA HIS A 71 33.62 19.59 47.12
C HIS A 71 32.43 20.03 46.25
N THR A 72 32.02 21.30 46.39
CA THR A 72 30.99 21.90 45.53
C THR A 72 31.58 22.16 44.15
N ILE A 73 31.38 21.23 43.22
CA ILE A 73 31.75 21.43 41.81
C ILE A 73 30.68 22.32 41.18
N ALA A 74 31.02 23.58 40.93
CA ALA A 74 30.17 24.46 40.13
C ALA A 74 30.24 23.99 38.67
N VAL A 75 29.21 23.28 38.19
CA VAL A 75 29.12 22.89 36.79
C VAL A 75 28.57 24.07 36.00
N PRO A 76 29.35 24.68 35.09
CA PRO A 76 28.84 25.76 34.26
C PRO A 76 27.71 25.23 33.36
N LEU A 77 26.62 25.98 33.26
CA LEU A 77 25.40 25.58 32.53
C LEU A 77 25.69 25.14 31.08
N ASN A 78 26.68 25.76 30.44
CA ASN A 78 27.13 25.39 29.09
C ASN A 78 27.61 23.94 28.99
N LEU A 79 28.24 23.42 30.05
CA LEU A 79 28.78 22.05 30.07
C LEU A 79 27.65 20.99 30.13
N LEU A 80 26.51 21.32 30.76
CA LEU A 80 25.29 20.51 30.71
C LEU A 80 24.70 20.46 29.29
N PHE A 81 24.67 21.58 28.57
CA PHE A 81 24.17 21.59 27.19
C PHE A 81 25.09 20.80 26.25
N ILE A 82 26.41 20.96 26.39
CA ILE A 82 27.39 20.23 25.56
C ILE A 82 27.28 18.72 25.80
N SER A 83 27.18 18.28 27.06
CA SER A 83 27.02 16.85 27.37
C SER A 83 25.69 16.30 26.86
N GLY A 84 24.59 17.06 27.00
CA GLY A 84 23.29 16.70 26.45
C GLY A 84 23.33 16.53 24.92
N PHE A 85 23.95 17.46 24.20
CA PHE A 85 24.11 17.36 22.75
C PHE A 85 24.95 16.15 22.32
N LEU A 86 26.03 15.83 23.06
CA LEU A 86 26.85 14.66 22.77
C LEU A 86 26.07 13.35 22.94
N VAL A 87 25.26 13.23 23.99
CA VAL A 87 24.42 12.04 24.22
C VAL A 87 23.37 11.88 23.13
N ILE A 88 22.66 12.96 22.78
CA ILE A 88 21.64 12.93 21.71
C ILE A 88 22.31 12.61 20.37
N GLY A 89 23.46 13.24 20.07
CA GLY A 89 24.23 12.97 18.86
C GLY A 89 24.66 11.52 18.75
N ALA A 90 25.14 10.90 19.83
CA ALA A 90 25.50 9.49 19.86
C ALA A 90 24.29 8.59 19.57
N VAL A 91 23.13 8.86 20.17
CA VAL A 91 21.88 8.10 19.93
C VAL A 91 21.46 8.17 18.45
N VAL A 92 21.52 9.37 17.85
CA VAL A 92 21.17 9.56 16.43
C VAL A 92 22.16 8.81 15.52
N ILE A 93 23.46 8.89 15.80
CA ILE A 93 24.48 8.17 15.02
C ILE A 93 24.26 6.66 15.10
N THR A 94 24.01 6.11 16.30
CA THR A 94 23.72 4.68 16.48
C THR A 94 22.45 4.26 15.74
N TRP A 95 21.40 5.09 15.76
CA TRP A 95 20.16 4.82 15.02
C TRP A 95 20.38 4.79 13.50
N ILE A 96 21.14 5.76 12.95
CA ILE A 96 21.50 5.79 11.52
C ILE A 96 22.31 4.56 11.12
N ALA A 97 23.31 4.18 11.94
CA ALA A 97 24.14 2.99 11.67
C ALA A 97 23.30 1.70 11.65
N ALA A 98 22.41 1.53 12.64
CA ALA A 98 21.50 0.38 12.70
C ALA A 98 20.56 0.33 11.48
N PHE A 99 20.05 1.48 11.04
CA PHE A 99 19.18 1.57 9.87
C PHE A 99 19.91 1.21 8.56
N GLN A 100 21.18 1.60 8.42
CA GLN A 100 21.98 1.24 7.25
C GLN A 100 22.35 -0.26 7.23
N TRP A 101 22.68 -0.86 8.38
CA TRP A 101 22.94 -2.30 8.45
C TRP A 101 21.70 -3.13 8.11
N GLY A 102 20.51 -2.73 8.57
CA GLY A 102 19.26 -3.42 8.22
C GLY A 102 18.99 -3.47 6.71
N LYS A 103 19.36 -2.42 5.97
CA LYS A 103 19.23 -2.42 4.49
C LYS A 103 20.18 -3.42 3.82
N GLN A 104 21.38 -3.60 4.34
CA GLN A 104 22.35 -4.54 3.78
C GLN A 104 21.95 -6.01 4.01
N ASP A 105 21.42 -6.33 5.20
CA ASP A 105 20.96 -7.69 5.50
C ASP A 105 19.76 -8.07 4.64
N THR A 106 18.84 -7.13 4.40
CA THR A 106 17.69 -7.38 3.52
C THR A 106 18.14 -7.73 2.10
N GLN A 107 19.17 -7.06 1.57
CA GLN A 107 19.71 -7.37 0.24
C GLN A 107 20.41 -8.74 0.21
N ARG A 108 21.12 -9.13 1.27
CA ARG A 108 21.75 -10.45 1.38
C ARG A 108 20.72 -11.58 1.44
N GLU A 109 19.60 -11.35 2.14
CA GLU A 109 18.49 -12.31 2.16
C GLU A 109 17.75 -12.39 0.82
N LEU A 110 17.66 -11.29 0.07
CA LEU A 110 17.01 -11.24 -1.25
C LEU A 110 17.86 -11.85 -2.37
N GLU A 111 19.20 -11.81 -2.26
CA GLU A 111 20.11 -12.31 -3.29
C GLU A 111 19.85 -13.78 -3.72
N PRO A 112 19.66 -14.77 -2.80
CA PRO A 112 19.36 -16.14 -3.20
C PRO A 112 18.02 -16.25 -3.95
N TYR A 113 17.01 -15.44 -3.60
CA TYR A 113 15.73 -15.45 -4.30
C TYR A 113 15.83 -14.83 -5.70
N LEU A 114 16.69 -13.82 -5.89
CA LEU A 114 16.97 -13.25 -7.20
C LEU A 114 17.77 -14.22 -8.08
N ARG A 115 18.67 -15.03 -7.50
CA ARG A 115 19.44 -16.05 -8.23
C ARG A 115 18.62 -17.27 -8.64
N LEU A 116 17.56 -17.62 -7.92
CA LEU A 116 16.73 -18.80 -8.24
C LEU A 116 15.81 -18.62 -9.46
N ASN A 117 15.57 -17.37 -9.92
CA ASN A 117 14.61 -17.08 -10.99
C ASN A 117 15.21 -16.46 -12.25
N LEU A 118 16.54 -16.34 -12.35
CA LEU A 118 17.15 -16.09 -13.66
C LEU A 118 17.21 -17.44 -14.39
N PRO A 119 16.53 -17.61 -15.54
CA PRO A 119 16.83 -18.74 -16.41
C PRO A 119 18.35 -18.73 -16.66
N PRO A 120 18.99 -19.91 -16.70
CA PRO A 120 20.42 -19.98 -17.01
C PRO A 120 20.68 -19.09 -18.22
N ALA A 121 21.62 -18.17 -18.11
CA ALA A 121 22.12 -17.47 -19.27
C ALA A 121 22.81 -18.52 -20.15
N GLU A 122 22.02 -19.23 -20.96
CA GLU A 122 22.51 -20.04 -22.06
C GLU A 122 23.24 -19.09 -23.01
N GLY A 123 24.58 -19.14 -22.99
CA GLY A 123 25.39 -18.43 -23.98
C GLY A 123 26.62 -17.69 -23.46
N LEU A 124 27.26 -18.13 -22.37
CA LEU A 124 28.66 -17.76 -22.13
C LEU A 124 29.50 -19.03 -21.99
N ASP A 125 30.10 -19.40 -23.12
CA ASP A 125 31.02 -20.50 -23.29
C ASP A 125 32.16 -20.38 -22.28
N ALA A 126 32.52 -21.51 -21.65
CA ALA A 126 33.48 -21.63 -20.55
C ALA A 126 34.94 -21.28 -20.89
N LYS A 127 35.20 -20.53 -21.98
CA LYS A 127 36.54 -20.13 -22.42
C LYS A 127 36.83 -18.64 -22.31
N GLY A 128 35.89 -17.79 -21.90
CA GLY A 128 36.17 -16.37 -21.68
C GLY A 128 36.81 -15.67 -22.89
N GLN A 129 36.48 -16.12 -24.10
CA GLN A 129 37.04 -15.59 -25.34
C GLN A 129 35.93 -14.76 -26.01
N PRO A 130 36.15 -13.46 -26.26
CA PRO A 130 35.18 -12.65 -26.99
C PRO A 130 34.98 -13.26 -28.37
N SER A 131 33.76 -13.71 -28.67
CA SER A 131 33.40 -14.23 -29.98
C SER A 131 33.36 -13.07 -30.98
N THR A 132 34.52 -12.76 -31.56
CA THR A 132 34.65 -11.83 -32.68
C THR A 132 34.24 -12.55 -33.96
N THR A 133 32.94 -12.65 -34.22
CA THR A 133 32.47 -12.89 -35.59
C THR A 133 32.08 -11.55 -36.19
N PRO A 134 32.88 -11.01 -37.14
CA PRO A 134 32.55 -9.77 -37.81
C PRO A 134 31.51 -10.08 -38.89
N THR A 135 30.28 -9.62 -38.71
CA THR A 135 29.35 -9.55 -39.83
C THR A 135 28.57 -8.24 -39.79
N ASN A 136 29.05 -7.36 -40.66
CA ASN A 136 28.35 -6.27 -41.34
C ASN A 136 27.90 -5.04 -40.53
N PRO A 137 28.44 -3.84 -40.81
CA PRO A 137 27.99 -2.60 -40.21
C PRO A 137 26.70 -2.11 -40.90
N ALA A 138 25.55 -2.47 -40.35
CA ALA A 138 24.29 -1.83 -40.69
C ALA A 138 24.12 -0.53 -39.88
N LYS A 139 24.34 0.59 -40.57
CA LYS A 139 23.71 1.92 -40.46
C LYS A 139 23.12 2.33 -39.08
N PRO A 140 23.60 3.42 -38.45
CA PRO A 140 23.04 3.91 -37.19
C PRO A 140 21.70 4.60 -37.47
N GLN A 141 20.61 4.07 -36.90
CA GLN A 141 19.33 4.76 -36.83
C GLN A 141 19.01 5.03 -35.35
N GLY A 142 18.89 6.32 -35.03
CA GLY A 142 18.70 6.85 -33.69
C GLY A 142 17.46 6.30 -32.97
N GLY A 143 17.51 6.41 -31.63
CA GLY A 143 16.55 5.83 -30.67
C GLY A 143 15.09 6.25 -30.80
N PRO A 144 14.22 5.84 -29.85
CA PRO A 144 14.39 6.26 -28.45
C PRO A 144 14.16 5.15 -27.39
N GLY A 145 14.76 5.34 -26.22
CA GLY A 145 14.29 4.79 -24.95
C GLY A 145 14.44 3.27 -24.79
N GLY A 146 15.60 2.84 -24.29
CA GLY A 146 15.76 1.49 -23.75
C GLY A 146 14.83 1.30 -22.55
N SER A 147 13.59 0.87 -22.82
CA SER A 147 12.79 0.17 -21.82
C SER A 147 13.57 -1.07 -21.45
N ALA A 148 14.20 -1.06 -20.27
CA ALA A 148 14.71 -2.27 -19.66
C ALA A 148 13.60 -3.31 -19.76
N ALA A 149 13.88 -4.42 -20.46
CA ALA A 149 12.90 -5.46 -20.70
C ALA A 149 12.35 -5.93 -19.35
N ILE A 150 11.14 -5.47 -19.02
CA ILE A 150 10.46 -5.88 -17.81
C ILE A 150 10.31 -7.40 -17.96
N PRO A 151 10.87 -8.21 -17.04
CA PRO A 151 10.81 -9.65 -17.15
C PRO A 151 9.34 -10.02 -17.29
N LYS A 152 9.01 -10.68 -18.41
CA LYS A 152 7.66 -11.15 -18.70
C LYS A 152 7.27 -12.05 -17.54
N ALA A 153 6.34 -11.59 -16.70
CA ALA A 153 5.94 -12.31 -15.51
C ALA A 153 5.56 -13.75 -15.90
N PRO A 154 6.03 -14.78 -15.17
CA PRO A 154 5.73 -16.16 -15.51
C PRO A 154 4.22 -16.38 -15.48
N VAL A 155 3.62 -16.53 -16.66
CA VAL A 155 2.20 -16.79 -16.84
C VAL A 155 1.98 -18.28 -16.60
N GLY A 156 1.77 -18.70 -15.35
CA GLY A 156 1.31 -20.07 -15.07
C GLY A 156 1.62 -20.67 -13.71
N GLY A 157 2.47 -20.05 -12.89
CA GLY A 157 2.76 -20.53 -11.54
C GLY A 157 2.09 -19.68 -10.47
N ASP A 158 1.65 -20.30 -9.37
CA ASP A 158 1.31 -19.56 -8.16
C ASP A 158 2.60 -19.08 -7.48
N LEU A 159 2.88 -17.78 -7.57
CA LEU A 159 4.06 -17.16 -6.97
C LEU A 159 3.85 -16.81 -5.49
N ARG A 160 2.70 -17.17 -4.89
CA ARG A 160 2.44 -16.92 -3.47
C ARG A 160 3.28 -17.86 -2.61
N GLN A 161 3.81 -17.32 -1.53
CA GLN A 161 4.52 -18.07 -0.48
C GLN A 161 3.63 -18.12 0.77
N ALA A 162 3.55 -19.30 1.38
CA ALA A 162 2.74 -19.50 2.58
C ALA A 162 3.20 -18.56 3.70
N GLY A 163 2.25 -17.97 4.43
CA GLY A 163 2.49 -17.02 5.52
C GLY A 163 2.63 -15.55 5.08
N LEU A 164 2.64 -15.26 3.77
CA LEU A 164 2.63 -13.90 3.24
C LEU A 164 1.20 -13.41 2.95
N ASN A 165 1.01 -12.11 3.06
CA ASN A 165 -0.22 -11.40 2.72
C ASN A 165 -0.03 -10.67 1.39
N TYR A 166 -0.92 -10.91 0.44
CA TYR A 166 -0.89 -10.33 -0.88
C TYR A 166 -2.10 -9.42 -1.09
N LEU A 167 -1.94 -8.38 -1.89
CA LEU A 167 -3.06 -7.55 -2.30
C LEU A 167 -3.74 -8.18 -3.52
N ALA A 168 -4.93 -8.71 -3.31
CA ALA A 168 -5.79 -9.25 -4.35
C ALA A 168 -6.61 -8.13 -5.01
N LEU A 169 -6.51 -7.96 -6.32
CA LEU A 169 -7.23 -6.92 -7.06
C LEU A 169 -8.66 -7.32 -7.45
N GLY A 170 -8.96 -8.62 -7.41
CA GLY A 170 -10.28 -9.17 -7.69
C GLY A 170 -10.23 -10.33 -8.69
N ASN A 171 -11.42 -10.86 -9.00
CA ASN A 171 -11.59 -12.00 -9.90
C ASN A 171 -11.82 -11.53 -11.33
N THR A 172 -11.14 -12.15 -12.29
CA THR A 172 -11.31 -11.85 -13.73
C THR A 172 -10.95 -13.07 -14.57
N HIS A 173 -11.26 -13.01 -15.86
CA HIS A 173 -10.92 -14.04 -16.83
C HIS A 173 -9.48 -13.89 -17.31
N LEU A 174 -8.85 -15.00 -17.72
CA LEU A 174 -7.45 -15.04 -18.15
C LEU A 174 -7.07 -13.93 -19.16
N PRO A 175 -7.82 -13.64 -20.24
CA PRO A 175 -7.42 -12.61 -21.21
C PRO A 175 -7.47 -11.18 -20.67
N GLU A 176 -8.32 -10.90 -19.68
CA GLU A 176 -8.34 -9.59 -19.00
C GLU A 176 -7.27 -9.52 -17.92
N ALA A 177 -7.02 -10.63 -17.20
CA ALA A 177 -5.92 -10.74 -16.25
C ALA A 177 -4.56 -10.48 -16.88
N GLU A 178 -4.26 -11.07 -18.04
CA GLU A 178 -2.99 -10.88 -18.75
C GLU A 178 -2.78 -9.41 -19.15
N ARG A 179 -3.84 -8.75 -19.65
CA ARG A 179 -3.81 -7.32 -19.98
C ARG A 179 -3.60 -6.46 -18.74
N LEU A 180 -4.23 -6.83 -17.62
CA LEU A 180 -4.08 -6.10 -16.37
C LEU A 180 -2.67 -6.28 -15.79
N VAL A 181 -2.12 -7.50 -15.79
CA VAL A 181 -0.76 -7.78 -15.34
C VAL A 181 0.26 -7.01 -16.18
N ALA A 182 0.11 -7.00 -17.51
CA ALA A 182 0.97 -6.22 -18.40
C ALA A 182 0.88 -4.72 -18.09
N PHE A 183 -0.34 -4.17 -17.94
CA PHE A 183 -0.55 -2.77 -17.60
C PHE A 183 0.06 -2.38 -16.24
N LEU A 184 -0.08 -3.22 -15.22
CA LEU A 184 0.54 -2.99 -13.92
C LEU A 184 2.06 -3.03 -14.04
N GLY A 185 2.61 -3.98 -14.80
CA GLY A 185 4.03 -4.09 -15.11
C GLY A 185 4.58 -2.83 -15.78
N GLU A 186 3.91 -2.32 -16.82
CA GLU A 186 4.23 -1.05 -17.51
C GLU A 186 4.30 0.14 -16.53
N ASN A 187 3.53 0.12 -15.45
CA ASN A 187 3.50 1.16 -14.41
C ASN A 187 4.38 0.84 -13.18
N GLY A 188 5.27 -0.15 -13.30
CA GLY A 188 6.21 -0.54 -12.25
C GLY A 188 5.53 -1.16 -11.03
N ILE A 189 4.42 -1.87 -11.23
CA ILE A 189 3.79 -2.72 -10.21
C ILE A 189 3.83 -4.17 -10.72
N GLN A 190 4.59 -5.01 -10.04
CA GLN A 190 4.64 -6.42 -10.40
C GLN A 190 3.36 -7.11 -9.92
N ALA A 191 2.70 -7.83 -10.82
CA ALA A 191 1.48 -8.58 -10.52
C ALA A 191 1.52 -9.93 -11.23
N PHE A 192 0.74 -10.88 -10.74
CA PHE A 192 0.59 -12.19 -11.36
C PHE A 192 -0.85 -12.69 -11.21
N PHE A 193 -1.23 -13.61 -12.08
CA PHE A 193 -2.55 -14.20 -12.12
C PHE A 193 -2.50 -15.63 -11.59
N VAL A 194 -3.39 -15.94 -10.65
CA VAL A 194 -3.57 -17.28 -10.11
C VAL A 194 -4.94 -17.79 -10.51
N ARG A 195 -4.99 -18.99 -11.10
CA ARG A 195 -6.26 -19.66 -11.40
C ARG A 195 -6.92 -20.07 -10.09
N VAL A 196 -8.19 -19.70 -9.91
CA VAL A 196 -8.96 -20.18 -8.76
C VAL A 196 -9.45 -21.58 -9.11
N ASP A 197 -9.23 -22.52 -8.20
CA ASP A 197 -9.38 -23.96 -8.45
C ASP A 197 -10.74 -24.28 -9.11
N PRO A 198 -10.76 -24.95 -10.28
CA PRO A 198 -11.97 -25.25 -11.01
C PRO A 198 -12.84 -26.33 -10.35
N GLU A 199 -12.39 -27.01 -9.30
CA GLU A 199 -13.18 -28.06 -8.63
C GLU A 199 -14.56 -27.58 -8.14
N ARG A 200 -14.71 -26.27 -7.87
CA ARG A 200 -16.02 -25.68 -7.54
C ARG A 200 -16.87 -25.26 -8.73
N SER A 201 -16.33 -25.29 -9.95
CA SER A 201 -17.02 -24.93 -11.18
C SER A 201 -17.05 -26.12 -12.15
N SER A 202 -17.88 -27.13 -11.85
CA SER A 202 -18.05 -28.31 -12.70
C SER A 202 -18.85 -28.05 -14.00
N ALA A 203 -19.14 -26.79 -14.31
CA ALA A 203 -19.81 -26.42 -15.56
C ALA A 203 -18.79 -26.33 -16.70
N ASN A 204 -18.80 -27.34 -17.58
CA ASN A 204 -17.85 -27.66 -18.65
C ASN A 204 -17.46 -26.54 -19.66
N ASN A 205 -18.00 -25.32 -19.55
CA ASN A 205 -17.81 -24.23 -20.52
C ASN A 205 -17.53 -22.86 -19.88
N GLN A 206 -17.21 -22.78 -18.58
CA GLN A 206 -16.89 -21.48 -17.98
C GLN A 206 -15.44 -21.07 -18.27
N PRO A 207 -15.21 -19.84 -18.79
CA PRO A 207 -13.85 -19.33 -18.98
C PRO A 207 -13.11 -19.32 -17.63
N ALA A 208 -11.86 -19.80 -17.62
CA ALA A 208 -11.05 -19.92 -16.42
C ALA A 208 -11.06 -18.62 -15.61
N LEU A 209 -11.75 -18.65 -14.48
CA LEU A 209 -11.78 -17.58 -13.51
C LEU A 209 -10.51 -17.67 -12.68
N GLY A 210 -9.86 -16.53 -12.48
CA GLY A 210 -8.75 -16.44 -11.55
C GLY A 210 -8.71 -15.09 -10.89
N ARG A 211 -7.69 -14.89 -10.09
CA ARG A 211 -7.49 -13.71 -9.26
C ARG A 211 -6.12 -13.13 -9.53
N VAL A 212 -6.06 -11.80 -9.64
CA VAL A 212 -4.80 -11.08 -9.84
C VAL A 212 -4.28 -10.62 -8.48
N PHE A 213 -3.02 -10.94 -8.19
CA PHE A 213 -2.31 -10.57 -6.97
C PHE A 213 -1.13 -9.65 -7.30
N VAL A 214 -0.83 -8.74 -6.38
CA VAL A 214 0.30 -7.79 -6.48
C VAL A 214 1.49 -8.27 -5.65
N LEU A 215 2.69 -8.06 -6.16
CA LEU A 215 3.97 -8.25 -5.48
C LEU A 215 4.54 -6.88 -5.02
N PRO A 216 5.32 -6.83 -3.92
CA PRO A 216 5.69 -7.94 -3.04
C PRO A 216 4.55 -8.36 -2.08
N GLY A 217 4.64 -9.57 -1.55
CA GLY A 217 3.83 -10.00 -0.41
C GLY A 217 4.44 -9.51 0.91
N PHE A 218 3.62 -9.34 1.94
CA PHE A 218 4.05 -8.86 3.26
C PHE A 218 3.95 -9.96 4.32
N VAL A 219 5.02 -10.15 5.08
CA VAL A 219 5.06 -11.14 6.17
C VAL A 219 4.04 -10.75 7.25
N GLY A 220 3.20 -11.71 7.66
CA GLY A 220 2.17 -11.46 8.69
C GLY A 220 2.73 -10.99 10.03
N THR A 221 3.94 -11.42 10.41
CA THR A 221 4.62 -10.99 11.65
C THR A 221 5.02 -9.51 11.63
N ASN A 222 5.27 -8.95 10.45
CA ASN A 222 5.67 -7.55 10.27
C ASN A 222 4.53 -6.64 9.80
N TRP A 223 3.28 -7.13 9.86
CA TRP A 223 2.12 -6.43 9.31
C TRP A 223 1.97 -4.99 9.80
N ALA A 224 2.06 -4.78 11.12
CA ALA A 224 1.94 -3.44 11.71
C ALA A 224 3.08 -2.50 11.25
N ARG A 225 4.30 -3.02 11.07
CA ARG A 225 5.46 -2.22 10.66
C ARG A 225 5.39 -1.84 9.17
N SER A 226 4.81 -2.69 8.33
CA SER A 226 4.66 -2.44 6.89
C SER A 226 3.42 -1.63 6.52
N GLN A 227 2.70 -1.03 7.49
CA GLN A 227 1.47 -0.29 7.23
C GLN A 227 1.68 0.84 6.20
N GLN A 228 2.76 1.61 6.33
CA GLN A 228 3.04 2.72 5.41
C GLN A 228 3.25 2.24 3.97
N GLU A 229 4.07 1.21 3.76
CA GLU A 229 4.35 0.63 2.44
C GLU A 229 3.08 0.06 1.80
N ARG A 230 2.22 -0.59 2.60
CA ARG A 230 0.92 -1.10 2.15
C ARG A 230 -0.01 0.03 1.72
N ASP A 231 -0.08 1.12 2.49
CA ASP A 231 -0.92 2.28 2.18
C ASP A 231 -0.40 3.05 0.94
N GLU A 232 0.92 3.09 0.73
CA GLU A 232 1.52 3.62 -0.51
C GLU A 232 1.17 2.77 -1.73
N LEU A 233 1.25 1.44 -1.61
CA LEU A 233 0.88 0.52 -2.68
C LEU A 233 -0.61 0.64 -3.05
N VAL A 234 -1.50 0.69 -2.06
CA VAL A 234 -2.95 0.87 -2.28
C VAL A 234 -3.23 2.21 -2.96
N ARG A 235 -2.58 3.30 -2.52
CA ARG A 235 -2.71 4.62 -3.17
C ARG A 235 -2.24 4.59 -4.63
N LYS A 236 -1.12 3.92 -4.92
CA LYS A 236 -0.59 3.76 -6.28
C LYS A 236 -1.55 2.95 -7.18
N ILE A 237 -2.18 1.91 -6.63
CA ILE A 237 -3.16 1.12 -7.40
C ILE A 237 -4.45 1.90 -7.62
N ALA A 238 -4.91 2.66 -6.64
CA ALA A 238 -6.10 3.49 -6.76
C ALA A 238 -5.96 4.57 -7.85
N SER A 239 -4.77 5.17 -8.01
CA SER A 239 -4.53 6.12 -9.11
C SER A 239 -4.56 5.42 -10.47
N LEU A 240 -3.95 4.24 -10.57
CA LEU A 240 -3.93 3.43 -11.79
C LEU A 240 -5.31 2.85 -12.16
N ALA A 241 -6.20 2.63 -11.19
CA ALA A 241 -7.55 2.12 -11.45
C ALA A 241 -8.35 3.04 -12.38
N ASN A 242 -8.19 4.36 -12.21
CA ASN A 242 -8.84 5.34 -13.08
C ASN A 242 -8.28 5.32 -14.50
N GLN A 243 -6.97 5.11 -14.64
CA GLN A 243 -6.30 5.02 -15.94
C GLN A 243 -6.69 3.73 -16.67
N TRP A 244 -6.66 2.60 -15.97
CA TRP A 244 -7.09 1.29 -16.47
C TRP A 244 -8.51 1.33 -17.05
N ARG A 245 -9.45 1.95 -16.32
CA ARG A 245 -10.85 2.09 -16.76
C ARG A 245 -10.98 2.94 -18.03
N ARG A 246 -10.17 3.99 -18.18
CA ARG A 246 -10.21 4.90 -19.34
C ARG A 246 -9.56 4.29 -20.58
N GLU A 247 -8.36 3.75 -20.44
CA GLU A 247 -7.53 3.33 -21.58
C GLU A 247 -7.87 1.93 -22.07
N ARG A 248 -8.03 0.98 -21.15
CA ARG A 248 -8.15 -0.46 -21.48
C ARG A 248 -9.60 -0.95 -21.44
N LYS A 249 -10.54 -0.10 -21.01
CA LYS A 249 -11.98 -0.40 -20.85
C LYS A 249 -12.21 -1.70 -20.06
N GLY A 250 -11.37 -1.95 -19.06
CA GLY A 250 -11.49 -3.13 -18.22
C GLY A 250 -12.78 -3.12 -17.41
N THR A 251 -13.37 -4.29 -17.21
CA THR A 251 -14.55 -4.49 -16.38
C THR A 251 -14.20 -4.60 -14.91
N LEU A 252 -12.98 -5.06 -14.59
CA LEU A 252 -12.51 -5.21 -13.22
C LEU A 252 -12.19 -3.86 -12.57
N ASP A 253 -12.81 -3.60 -11.41
CA ASP A 253 -12.50 -2.44 -10.56
C ASP A 253 -11.34 -2.76 -9.59
N ILE A 254 -10.12 -2.52 -10.05
CA ILE A 254 -8.89 -2.82 -9.27
C ILE A 254 -8.71 -1.92 -8.03
N SER A 255 -9.53 -0.87 -7.87
CA SER A 255 -9.47 0.02 -6.70
C SER A 255 -10.00 -0.62 -5.42
N ARG A 256 -10.79 -1.68 -5.55
CA ARG A 256 -11.44 -2.40 -4.42
C ARG A 256 -10.62 -3.60 -3.94
N GLY A 257 -9.32 -3.61 -4.22
CA GLY A 257 -8.45 -4.70 -3.83
C GLY A 257 -8.44 -4.93 -2.32
N GLY A 258 -8.35 -6.20 -1.91
CA GLY A 258 -8.32 -6.64 -0.53
C GLY A 258 -7.05 -7.40 -0.20
N TRP A 259 -6.57 -7.30 1.04
CA TRP A 259 -5.42 -8.08 1.49
C TRP A 259 -5.86 -9.50 1.84
N GLU A 260 -5.17 -10.49 1.28
CA GLU A 260 -5.43 -11.91 1.50
C GLU A 260 -4.16 -12.61 1.99
N LYS A 261 -4.28 -13.35 3.09
CA LYS A 261 -3.21 -14.21 3.59
C LYS A 261 -3.21 -15.52 2.81
N PHE A 262 -2.06 -15.89 2.26
CA PHE A 262 -1.86 -17.22 1.72
C PHE A 262 -1.38 -18.15 2.83
N ASN A 263 -2.11 -19.24 3.08
CA ASN A 263 -1.78 -20.23 4.10
C ASN A 263 -1.31 -21.52 3.44
#